data_AF-A0A8T4WLX1-F1
#
_entry.id   AF-A0A8T4WLX1-F1
#
_cell.length_a   1.000
_cell.length_b   1.000
_cell.length_c   1.000
_cell.angle_alpha   90.00
_cell.angle_beta   90.00
_cell.angle_gamma   90.00
#
_symmetry.space_group_name_H-M   'P 1'
#
loop_
_entity.id
_entity.type
_entity.pdbx_description
1 polymer ?
#
loop_
_entity_poly.entity_id
_entity_poly.type
_entity_poly.pdbx_seq_one_letter_code
_entity_poly.pdbx_strand_id
1 'polypeptide(L)'
;MLINYEDVLSDLNEKSRKALISRAEQIVLDSELDRLTEEIMATRQALKLENADKQFLYNRAGCLATRLESIKNKRKSLGDIGNKLRIERLVGATEKLSPRRLKIPAELGEDRNSTPLNIHDLSKMDCSDLKQHLEQEIEAMERCIGSIDNAIRELRNKETELRARYDINSLSRSRYVAQRDDIRRETEILETCVELAKHSLAQAKHVLS
;
A
#
# COMPACT_ATOMS: atom_id res chain seq x y z
N MET A 1 -6.46 -14.48 -2.80
CA MET A 1 -5.79 -13.89 -1.63
C MET A 1 -5.22 -15.01 -0.81
N LEU A 2 -3.90 -15.06 -0.65
CA LEU A 2 -3.17 -16.05 0.13
C LEU A 2 -3.02 -15.62 1.60
N ILE A 3 -3.24 -14.34 1.88
CA ILE A 3 -3.27 -13.74 3.23
C ILE A 3 -4.64 -13.14 3.52
N ASN A 4 -5.10 -13.34 4.75
CA ASN A 4 -6.21 -12.57 5.31
C ASN A 4 -5.67 -11.29 5.97
N TYR A 5 -5.80 -10.16 5.29
CA TYR A 5 -5.33 -8.86 5.81
C TYR A 5 -6.07 -8.41 7.07
N GLU A 6 -7.26 -8.93 7.35
CA GLU A 6 -7.99 -8.61 8.58
C GLU A 6 -7.29 -9.16 9.81
N ASP A 7 -6.73 -10.37 9.70
CA ASP A 7 -6.02 -11.03 10.80
C ASP A 7 -4.66 -10.35 11.05
N VAL A 8 -3.93 -10.06 9.97
CA VAL A 8 -2.59 -9.45 10.03
C VAL A 8 -2.63 -8.02 10.59
N LEU A 9 -3.71 -7.28 10.32
CA LEU A 9 -3.85 -5.86 10.67
C LEU A 9 -4.97 -5.65 11.71
N SER A 10 -5.15 -6.62 12.60
CA SER A 10 -6.21 -6.66 13.62
C SER A 10 -6.06 -5.57 14.69
N ASP A 11 -4.83 -5.16 15.01
CA ASP A 11 -4.54 -4.07 15.95
C ASP A 11 -4.93 -2.67 15.43
N LEU A 12 -5.14 -2.53 14.11
CA LEU A 12 -5.58 -1.29 13.50
C LEU A 12 -7.10 -1.25 13.38
N ASN A 13 -7.68 -0.07 13.65
CA ASN A 13 -9.09 0.15 13.32
C ASN A 13 -9.34 -0.06 11.81
N GLU A 14 -10.57 -0.46 11.46
CA GLU A 14 -10.94 -0.83 10.08
C GLU A 14 -10.59 0.26 9.06
N LYS A 15 -10.76 1.54 9.41
CA LYS A 15 -10.45 2.66 8.52
C LYS A 15 -8.95 2.80 8.29
N SER A 16 -8.13 2.73 9.34
CA SER A 16 -6.66 2.75 9.26
C SER A 16 -6.14 1.55 8.46
N ARG A 17 -6.71 0.37 8.69
CA ARG A 17 -6.39 -0.85 7.95
C ARG A 17 -6.67 -0.69 6.45
N LYS A 18 -7.89 -0.28 6.08
CA LYS A 18 -8.27 -0.05 4.68
C LYS A 18 -7.37 1.00 4.03
N ALA A 19 -7.09 2.10 4.71
CA ALA A 19 -6.23 3.16 4.18
C ALA A 19 -4.79 2.67 3.94
N LEU A 20 -4.21 1.91 4.89
CA LEU A 20 -2.85 1.38 4.77
C LEU A 20 -2.71 0.42 3.58
N ILE A 21 -3.59 -0.58 3.50
CA ILE A 21 -3.58 -1.55 2.39
C ILE A 21 -3.81 -0.85 1.07
N SER A 22 -4.78 0.06 0.99
CA SER A 22 -5.13 0.72 -0.27
C SER A 22 -3.99 1.57 -0.80
N ARG A 23 -3.30 2.29 0.09
CA ARG A 23 -2.12 3.10 -0.28
C ARG A 23 -0.94 2.22 -0.69
N ALA A 24 -0.68 1.14 0.04
CA ALA A 24 0.35 0.19 -0.34
C ALA A 24 0.05 -0.45 -1.70
N GLU A 25 -1.18 -0.87 -1.93
CA GLU A 25 -1.60 -1.47 -3.19
C GLU A 25 -1.55 -0.47 -4.36
N GLN A 26 -1.88 0.81 -4.14
CA GLN A 26 -1.68 1.85 -5.15
C GLN A 26 -0.21 1.99 -5.56
N ILE A 27 0.72 2.01 -4.62
CA ILE A 27 2.17 2.10 -4.90
C ILE A 27 2.63 0.88 -5.71
N VAL A 28 2.20 -0.33 -5.33
CA VAL A 28 2.52 -1.55 -6.08
C VAL A 28 1.89 -1.52 -7.48
N LEU A 29 0.66 -1.06 -7.63
CA LEU A 29 0.04 -0.92 -8.94
C LEU A 29 0.75 0.10 -9.82
N ASP A 30 1.27 1.19 -9.26
CA ASP A 30 2.04 2.17 -10.01
C ASP A 30 3.37 1.58 -10.50
N SER A 31 4.09 0.82 -9.66
CA SER A 31 5.31 0.11 -10.11
C SER A 31 5.00 -0.97 -11.16
N GLU A 32 3.88 -1.67 -11.04
CA GLU A 32 3.40 -2.62 -12.06
C GLU A 32 3.05 -1.92 -13.38
N LEU A 33 2.45 -0.73 -13.33
CA LEU A 33 2.14 0.08 -14.52
C LEU A 33 3.41 0.53 -15.25
N ASP A 34 4.45 0.92 -14.51
CA ASP A 34 5.73 1.32 -15.08
C ASP A 34 6.38 0.14 -15.81
N ARG A 35 6.50 -1.02 -15.13
CA ARG A 35 7.00 -2.27 -15.74
C ARG A 35 6.19 -2.65 -16.98
N LEU A 36 4.86 -2.53 -16.92
CA LEU A 36 4.00 -2.87 -18.05
C LEU A 36 4.17 -1.89 -19.22
N THR A 37 4.41 -0.62 -18.92
CA THR A 37 4.69 0.41 -19.95
C THR A 37 6.00 0.10 -20.67
N GLU A 38 7.04 -0.30 -19.94
CA GLU A 38 8.30 -0.79 -20.52
C GLU A 38 8.08 -2.02 -21.40
N GLU A 39 7.32 -3.02 -20.94
CA GLU A 39 7.00 -4.22 -21.72
C GLU A 39 6.23 -3.89 -23.01
N ILE A 40 5.29 -2.93 -22.96
CA ILE A 40 4.56 -2.44 -24.12
C ILE A 40 5.49 -1.73 -25.09
N MET A 41 6.39 -0.88 -24.60
CA MET A 41 7.38 -0.18 -25.44
C MET A 41 8.33 -1.17 -26.12
N ALA A 42 8.84 -2.16 -25.39
CA ALA A 42 9.69 -3.21 -25.93
C ALA A 42 8.95 -4.04 -27.00
N THR A 43 7.68 -4.39 -26.76
CA THR A 43 6.85 -5.13 -27.73
C THR A 43 6.60 -4.29 -28.99
N ARG A 44 6.32 -2.99 -28.84
CA ARG A 44 6.17 -2.06 -29.98
C ARG A 44 7.46 -1.92 -30.78
N GLN A 45 8.62 -1.89 -30.13
CA GLN A 45 9.91 -1.86 -30.82
C GLN A 45 10.17 -3.16 -31.57
N ALA A 46 9.91 -4.32 -30.95
CA ALA A 46 10.05 -5.62 -31.60
C ALA A 46 9.13 -5.77 -32.82
N LEU A 47 7.92 -5.22 -32.76
CA LEU A 47 6.98 -5.20 -33.90
C LEU A 47 7.49 -4.39 -35.09
N LYS A 48 8.48 -3.50 -34.92
CA LYS A 48 9.08 -2.74 -36.03
C LYS A 48 10.20 -3.49 -36.76
N LEU A 49 10.74 -4.57 -36.17
CA LEU A 49 11.81 -5.34 -36.80
C LEU A 49 11.26 -6.18 -37.97
N GLU A 50 11.96 -6.22 -39.10
CA GLU A 50 11.51 -6.93 -40.32
C GLU A 50 11.35 -8.44 -40.10
N ASN A 51 12.31 -9.07 -39.41
CA ASN A 51 12.35 -10.52 -39.17
C ASN A 51 11.64 -10.96 -37.88
N ALA A 52 10.79 -10.11 -37.30
CA ALA A 52 10.08 -10.47 -36.08
C ALA A 52 8.91 -11.42 -36.34
N ASP A 53 8.70 -12.38 -35.44
CA ASP A 53 7.47 -13.16 -35.37
C ASP A 53 6.31 -12.25 -34.96
N LYS A 54 5.61 -11.72 -35.97
CA LYS A 54 4.51 -10.77 -35.77
C LYS A 54 3.35 -11.43 -35.02
N GLN A 55 3.08 -12.71 -35.26
CA GLN A 55 1.94 -13.40 -34.66
C GLN A 55 2.15 -13.56 -33.15
N PHE A 56 3.35 -13.98 -32.73
CA PHE A 56 3.72 -14.02 -31.33
C PHE A 56 3.63 -12.63 -30.67
N LEU A 57 4.12 -11.59 -31.33
CA LEU A 57 4.11 -10.23 -30.80
C LEU A 57 2.71 -9.61 -30.71
N TYR A 58 1.81 -9.90 -31.65
CA TYR A 58 0.41 -9.47 -31.57
C TYR A 58 -0.32 -10.16 -30.42
N ASN A 59 -0.10 -11.47 -30.23
CA ASN A 59 -0.64 -12.19 -29.08
C ASN A 59 -0.14 -11.59 -27.75
N ARG A 60 1.16 -11.32 -27.66
CA ARG A 60 1.75 -10.64 -26.51
C ARG A 60 1.14 -9.25 -26.29
N ALA A 61 0.98 -8.45 -27.34
CA ALA A 61 0.37 -7.13 -27.24
C ALA A 61 -1.08 -7.18 -26.74
N GLY A 62 -1.86 -8.18 -27.18
CA GLY A 62 -3.21 -8.44 -26.67
C GLY A 62 -3.21 -8.74 -25.16
N CYS A 63 -2.34 -9.64 -24.70
CA CYS A 63 -2.20 -9.94 -23.28
C CYS A 63 -1.80 -8.71 -22.44
N LEU A 64 -0.87 -7.90 -22.95
CA LEU A 64 -0.43 -6.66 -22.29
C LEU A 64 -1.56 -5.64 -22.20
N ALA A 65 -2.39 -5.51 -23.24
CA ALA A 65 -3.54 -4.61 -23.24
C ALA A 65 -4.59 -5.01 -22.18
N THR A 66 -4.91 -6.31 -22.08
CA THR A 66 -5.82 -6.83 -21.05
C THR A 66 -5.28 -6.59 -19.65
N ARG A 67 -3.96 -6.80 -19.45
CA ARG A 67 -3.32 -6.55 -18.16
C ARG A 67 -3.33 -5.07 -17.78
N LEU A 68 -3.08 -4.17 -18.74
CA LEU A 68 -3.10 -2.73 -18.53
C LEU A 68 -4.49 -2.26 -18.08
N GLU A 69 -5.53 -2.75 -18.74
CA GLU A 69 -6.90 -2.37 -18.42
C GLU A 69 -7.33 -2.89 -17.04
N SER A 70 -6.93 -4.12 -16.69
CA SER A 70 -7.15 -4.69 -15.36
C SER A 70 -6.50 -3.84 -14.25
N ILE A 71 -5.23 -3.46 -14.42
CA ILE A 71 -4.51 -2.63 -13.44
C ILE A 71 -5.14 -1.24 -13.33
N LYS A 72 -5.52 -0.61 -14.44
CA LYS A 72 -6.21 0.69 -14.44
C LYS A 72 -7.54 0.64 -13.68
N ASN A 73 -8.34 -0.40 -13.92
CA ASN A 73 -9.63 -0.56 -13.24
C ASN A 73 -9.44 -0.78 -11.73
N LYS A 74 -8.44 -1.57 -11.36
CA LYS A 74 -8.10 -1.77 -9.95
C LYS A 74 -7.61 -0.49 -9.29
N ARG A 75 -6.74 0.28 -9.94
CA ARG A 75 -6.27 1.58 -9.44
C ARG A 75 -7.43 2.56 -9.23
N LYS A 76 -8.38 2.64 -10.17
CA LYS A 76 -9.60 3.46 -10.01
C LYS A 76 -10.40 3.06 -8.79
N SER A 77 -10.61 1.75 -8.58
CA SER A 77 -11.36 1.25 -7.42
C SER A 77 -10.72 1.56 -6.06
N LEU A 78 -9.41 1.77 -6.03
CA LEU A 78 -8.66 2.13 -4.82
C LEU A 78 -8.57 3.65 -4.59
N GLY A 79 -8.80 4.46 -5.62
CA GLY A 79 -8.68 5.93 -5.54
C GLY A 79 -9.70 6.60 -4.63
N ASP A 80 -10.80 5.92 -4.33
CA ASP A 80 -11.91 6.46 -3.52
C ASP A 80 -11.71 6.28 -2.00
N ILE A 81 -10.67 5.57 -1.57
CA ILE A 81 -10.42 5.26 -0.16
C ILE A 81 -9.54 6.35 0.45
N GLY A 82 -10.05 7.06 1.47
CA GLY A 82 -9.36 8.18 2.10
C GLY A 82 -7.89 7.90 2.47
N ASN A 83 -6.98 8.73 1.95
CA ASN A 83 -5.54 8.45 1.89
C ASN A 83 -4.75 8.63 3.20
N LYS A 84 -5.34 9.24 4.24
CA LYS A 84 -4.61 9.59 5.46
C LYS A 84 -4.86 8.60 6.60
N LEU A 85 -3.77 8.05 7.13
CA LEU A 85 -3.83 7.17 8.31
C LEU A 85 -4.31 7.97 9.54
N ARG A 86 -4.85 7.26 10.54
CA ARG A 86 -5.27 7.92 11.79
C ARG A 86 -4.09 8.57 12.50
N ILE A 87 -2.93 7.90 12.55
CA ILE A 87 -1.70 8.43 13.12
C ILE A 87 -1.24 9.73 12.42
N GLU A 88 -1.31 9.79 11.08
CA GLU A 88 -0.97 11.01 10.32
C GLU A 88 -1.95 12.16 10.61
N ARG A 89 -3.23 11.84 10.82
CA ARG A 89 -4.25 12.82 11.23
C ARG A 89 -4.00 13.36 12.63
N LEU A 90 -3.60 12.50 13.57
CA LEU A 90 -3.25 12.90 14.94
C LEU A 90 -1.98 13.75 14.95
N VAL A 91 -0.95 13.37 14.19
CA VAL A 91 0.26 14.18 13.96
C VAL A 91 -0.12 15.58 13.50
N GLY A 92 -0.90 15.70 12.44
CA GLY A 92 -1.33 17.00 11.93
C GLY A 92 -2.22 17.79 12.89
N ALA A 93 -2.94 17.15 13.81
CA ALA A 93 -3.72 17.83 14.85
C ALA A 93 -2.81 18.35 15.98
N THR A 94 -1.87 17.52 16.44
CA THR A 94 -0.89 17.88 17.47
C THR A 94 0.03 19.01 16.99
N GLU A 95 0.50 18.95 15.74
CA GLU A 95 1.28 20.01 15.10
C GLU A 95 0.50 21.31 14.86
N LYS A 96 -0.83 21.26 14.78
CA LYS A 96 -1.68 22.46 14.68
C LYS A 96 -2.00 23.10 16.02
N LEU A 97 -1.85 22.36 17.13
CA LEU A 97 -2.02 22.88 18.49
C LEU A 97 -0.71 23.32 19.11
N SER A 98 0.42 22.72 18.72
CA SER A 98 1.77 23.18 19.09
C SER A 98 2.12 24.63 18.69
N PRO A 99 1.55 25.30 17.66
CA PRO A 99 1.84 26.67 17.30
C PRO A 99 0.87 27.69 17.92
N ARG A 100 0.02 27.33 18.90
CA ARG A 100 -0.61 28.36 19.77
C ARG A 100 0.43 29.13 20.63
N ARG A 101 1.73 28.88 20.47
CA ARG A 101 2.83 29.76 20.91
C ARG A 101 3.25 30.85 19.91
N LEU A 102 2.77 30.89 18.67
CA LEU A 102 3.03 31.99 17.74
C LEU A 102 1.79 32.34 16.94
N LYS A 103 1.15 33.45 17.36
CA LYS A 103 0.20 34.33 16.64
C LYS A 103 -0.62 33.67 15.53
N ILE A 104 -1.93 33.61 15.74
CA ILE A 104 -2.92 33.56 14.67
C ILE A 104 -2.70 34.79 13.76
N PRO A 105 -2.60 34.60 12.43
CA PRO A 105 -3.44 35.36 11.54
C PRO A 105 -4.46 34.41 10.92
N ALA A 106 -5.71 34.85 10.96
CA ALA A 106 -6.80 34.23 10.24
C ALA A 106 -6.50 34.35 8.74
N GLU A 107 -6.28 33.23 8.07
CA GLU A 107 -6.48 32.99 6.64
C GLU A 107 -5.96 31.59 6.27
N LEU A 108 -6.46 31.05 5.14
CA LEU A 108 -6.40 29.65 4.66
C LEU A 108 -7.57 28.82 5.22
N GLY A 109 -8.60 28.50 4.45
CA GLY A 109 -8.63 28.21 3.02
C GLY A 109 -9.41 26.91 2.89
N GLU A 110 -10.49 26.93 2.13
CA GLU A 110 -11.43 25.82 1.99
C GLU A 110 -10.75 24.55 1.51
N ASP A 111 -10.89 23.46 2.26
CA ASP A 111 -10.81 22.11 1.70
C ASP A 111 -12.06 21.35 2.13
N ARG A 112 -13.14 21.62 1.40
CA ARG A 112 -14.43 20.94 1.52
C ARG A 112 -14.34 19.64 0.72
N ASN A 113 -13.87 18.55 1.33
CA ASN A 113 -14.31 17.17 1.03
C ASN A 113 -13.62 16.08 1.88
N SER A 114 -13.54 16.27 3.20
CA SER A 114 -13.28 15.15 4.11
C SER A 114 -14.11 15.25 5.39
N THR A 115 -15.11 14.39 5.54
CA THR A 115 -15.87 14.22 6.80
C THR A 115 -16.22 12.73 7.02
N PRO A 116 -16.40 12.22 8.25
CA PRO A 116 -15.93 12.71 9.55
C PRO A 116 -15.22 11.59 10.36
N LEU A 117 -13.93 11.77 10.65
CA LEU A 117 -13.51 11.80 12.05
C LEU A 117 -13.17 13.27 12.20
N ASN A 118 -14.13 14.06 12.66
CA ASN A 118 -14.10 15.49 12.42
C ASN A 118 -12.79 16.04 12.99
N ILE A 119 -12.06 16.79 12.19
CA ILE A 119 -11.02 17.71 12.69
C ILE A 119 -11.62 18.55 13.84
N HIS A 120 -12.93 18.79 13.81
CA HIS A 120 -13.72 19.37 14.89
C HIS A 120 -13.73 18.60 16.22
N ASP A 121 -13.67 17.27 16.22
CA ASP A 121 -13.60 16.46 17.45
C ASP A 121 -12.17 16.41 17.98
N LEU A 122 -11.17 16.30 17.10
CA LEU A 122 -9.75 16.43 17.48
C LEU A 122 -9.42 17.83 18.01
N SER A 123 -10.08 18.88 17.51
CA SER A 123 -9.90 20.26 17.98
C SER A 123 -10.54 20.55 19.35
N LYS A 124 -11.40 19.64 19.85
CA LYS A 124 -12.01 19.72 21.18
C LYS A 124 -11.20 18.98 22.24
N MET A 125 -10.27 18.13 21.82
CA MET A 125 -9.38 17.42 22.73
C MET A 125 -8.31 18.37 23.24
N ASP A 126 -7.93 18.23 24.51
CA ASP A 126 -6.79 18.96 25.02
C ASP A 126 -5.47 18.34 24.51
N CYS A 127 -4.35 19.02 24.73
CA CYS A 127 -3.05 18.53 24.29
C CYS A 127 -2.63 17.22 24.99
N SER A 128 -3.17 16.92 26.17
CA SER A 128 -2.85 15.71 26.91
C SER A 128 -3.55 14.50 26.28
N ASP A 129 -4.84 14.64 25.98
CA ASP A 129 -5.66 13.61 25.33
C ASP A 129 -5.13 13.27 23.94
N LEU A 130 -4.70 14.28 23.17
CA LEU A 130 -4.12 14.05 21.84
C LEU A 130 -2.78 13.33 21.91
N LYS A 131 -1.94 13.64 22.89
CA LYS A 131 -0.69 12.91 23.12
C LYS A 131 -0.96 11.46 23.50
N GLN A 132 -1.89 11.22 24.41
CA GLN A 132 -2.26 9.86 24.81
C GLN A 132 -2.81 9.05 23.63
N HIS A 133 -3.67 9.65 22.79
CA HIS A 133 -4.15 8.97 21.58
C HIS A 133 -3.06 8.73 20.54
N LEU A 134 -2.10 9.65 20.41
CA LEU A 134 -0.95 9.48 19.52
C LEU A 134 -0.04 8.35 19.99
N GLU A 135 0.22 8.26 21.30
CA GLU A 135 0.98 7.15 21.91
C GLU A 135 0.29 5.80 21.69
N GLN A 136 -1.03 5.72 21.91
CA GLN A 136 -1.81 4.50 21.65
C GLN A 136 -1.75 4.06 20.18
N GLU A 137 -1.84 5.02 19.25
CA GLU A 137 -1.75 4.70 17.81
C GLU A 137 -0.32 4.35 17.38
N ILE A 138 0.71 4.89 18.04
CA ILE A 138 2.11 4.46 17.85
C ILE A 138 2.25 2.99 18.27
N GLU A 139 1.79 2.62 19.47
CA GLU A 139 1.88 1.24 19.95
C GLU A 139 1.10 0.26 19.05
N ALA A 140 -0.11 0.63 18.62
CA ALA A 140 -0.89 -0.17 17.70
C ALA A 140 -0.19 -0.36 16.34
N MET A 141 0.43 0.69 15.81
CA MET A 141 1.17 0.63 14.55
C MET A 141 2.46 -0.20 14.68
N GLU A 142 3.16 -0.14 15.81
CA GLU A 142 4.34 -0.97 16.07
C GLU A 142 4.00 -2.46 16.16
N ARG A 143 2.93 -2.82 16.88
CA ARG A 143 2.42 -4.21 16.91
C ARG A 143 2.03 -4.69 15.52
N CYS A 144 1.35 -3.82 14.77
CA CYS A 144 0.94 -4.10 13.40
C CYS A 144 2.15 -4.39 12.48
N ILE A 145 3.24 -3.62 12.57
CA ILE A 145 4.47 -3.91 11.83
C ILE A 145 5.00 -5.31 12.16
N GLY A 146 5.05 -5.67 13.45
CA GLY A 146 5.48 -7.02 13.86
C GLY A 146 4.61 -8.14 13.26
N SER A 147 3.29 -7.94 13.21
CA SER A 147 2.37 -8.88 12.58
C SER A 147 2.57 -8.98 11.05
N ILE A 148 2.81 -7.85 10.38
CA ILE A 148 3.13 -7.83 8.94
C ILE A 148 4.44 -8.56 8.66
N ASP A 149 5.49 -8.32 9.46
CA ASP A 149 6.79 -8.99 9.29
C ASP A 149 6.68 -10.51 9.41
N ASN A 150 5.83 -11.01 10.31
CA ASN A 150 5.54 -12.43 10.42
C ASN A 150 4.82 -12.97 9.18
N ALA A 151 3.82 -12.25 8.66
CA ALA A 151 3.12 -12.64 7.43
C ALA A 151 4.06 -12.65 6.20
N ILE A 152 4.97 -11.67 6.09
CA ILE A 152 6.02 -11.66 5.06
C ILE A 152 6.91 -12.90 5.17
N ARG A 153 7.30 -13.29 6.39
CA ARG A 153 8.10 -14.50 6.61
C ARG A 153 7.37 -15.76 6.16
N GLU A 154 6.09 -15.87 6.48
CA GLU A 154 5.25 -17.00 6.02
C GLU A 154 5.14 -17.07 4.50
N LEU A 155 4.96 -15.92 3.83
CA LEU A 155 4.96 -15.87 2.37
C LEU A 155 6.28 -16.31 1.75
N ARG A 156 7.41 -15.90 2.32
CA ARG A 156 8.75 -16.32 1.85
C ARG A 156 8.98 -17.81 2.05
N ASN A 157 8.48 -18.38 3.14
CA ASN A 157 8.48 -19.83 3.35
C ASN A 157 7.63 -20.53 2.28
N LYS A 158 6.41 -20.03 2.01
CA LYS A 158 5.54 -20.53 0.94
C LYS A 158 6.21 -20.43 -0.45
N GLU A 159 6.95 -19.36 -0.75
CA GLU A 159 7.71 -19.25 -2.02
C GLU A 159 8.78 -20.35 -2.11
N THR A 160 9.48 -20.61 -1.00
CA THR A 160 10.51 -21.66 -0.92
C THR A 160 9.92 -23.05 -1.12
N GLU A 161 8.81 -23.36 -0.45
CA GLU A 161 8.08 -24.62 -0.63
C GLU A 161 7.55 -24.77 -2.06
N LEU A 162 7.00 -23.70 -2.63
CA LEU A 162 6.50 -23.67 -3.99
C LEU A 162 7.62 -23.99 -5.00
N ARG A 163 8.81 -23.43 -4.79
CA ARG A 163 9.99 -23.74 -5.60
C ARG A 163 10.43 -25.19 -5.46
N ALA A 164 10.54 -25.70 -4.24
CA ALA A 164 10.91 -27.10 -4.01
C ALA A 164 9.93 -28.07 -4.71
N ARG A 165 8.63 -27.77 -4.66
CA ARG A 165 7.59 -28.54 -5.35
C ARG A 165 7.72 -28.49 -6.87
N TYR A 166 8.11 -27.36 -7.43
CA TYR A 166 8.39 -27.25 -8.86
C TYR A 166 9.63 -28.05 -9.26
N ASP A 167 10.70 -27.99 -8.47
CA ASP A 167 11.96 -28.68 -8.75
C ASP A 167 11.81 -30.21 -8.76
N ILE A 168 10.90 -30.76 -7.94
CA ILE A 168 10.55 -32.20 -7.96
C ILE A 168 9.48 -32.56 -9.02
N ASN A 169 9.19 -31.65 -9.96
CA ASN A 169 8.17 -31.80 -11.01
C ASN A 169 6.74 -32.08 -10.49
N SER A 170 6.44 -31.72 -9.25
CA SER A 170 5.08 -31.89 -8.67
C SER A 170 4.10 -30.77 -9.07
N LEU A 171 4.58 -29.79 -9.85
CA LEU A 171 3.82 -28.63 -10.31
C LEU A 171 4.15 -28.35 -11.79
N SER A 172 3.13 -27.99 -12.56
CA SER A 172 3.35 -27.49 -13.92
C SER A 172 4.03 -26.11 -13.87
N ARG A 173 4.83 -25.80 -14.91
CA ARG A 173 5.49 -24.49 -15.06
C ARG A 173 4.50 -23.33 -15.01
N SER A 174 3.34 -23.46 -15.68
CA SER A 174 2.32 -22.42 -15.68
C SER A 174 1.76 -22.15 -14.27
N ARG A 175 1.50 -23.21 -13.50
CA ARG A 175 0.98 -23.09 -12.13
C ARG A 175 2.03 -22.55 -11.17
N TYR A 176 3.29 -22.96 -11.30
CA TYR A 176 4.40 -22.42 -10.53
C TYR A 176 4.55 -20.92 -10.73
N VAL A 177 4.60 -20.47 -11.98
CA VAL A 177 4.74 -19.03 -12.31
C VAL A 177 3.58 -18.23 -11.74
N ALA A 178 2.33 -18.67 -11.95
CA ALA A 178 1.16 -17.98 -11.43
C ALA A 178 1.19 -17.84 -9.89
N GLN A 179 1.42 -18.93 -9.16
CA GLN A 179 1.43 -18.90 -7.69
C GLN A 179 2.61 -18.10 -7.14
N ARG A 180 3.77 -18.16 -7.80
CA ARG A 180 4.95 -17.37 -7.41
C ARG A 180 4.68 -15.88 -7.59
N ASP A 181 4.06 -15.49 -8.69
CA ASP A 181 3.76 -14.09 -8.97
C ASP A 181 2.69 -13.56 -7.99
N ASP A 182 1.71 -14.38 -7.59
CA ASP A 182 0.75 -14.06 -6.53
C ASP A 182 1.45 -13.85 -5.17
N ILE A 183 2.32 -14.77 -4.75
CA ILE A 183 3.09 -14.67 -3.50
C ILE A 183 3.96 -13.41 -3.49
N ARG A 184 4.67 -13.14 -4.59
CA ARG A 184 5.54 -11.97 -4.72
C ARG A 184 4.76 -10.68 -4.63
N ARG A 185 3.63 -10.58 -5.32
CA ARG A 185 2.77 -9.40 -5.27
C ARG A 185 2.23 -9.15 -3.86
N GLU A 186 1.76 -10.18 -3.16
CA GLU A 186 1.31 -10.02 -1.77
C GLU A 186 2.45 -9.63 -0.83
N THR A 187 3.67 -10.15 -1.06
CA THR A 187 4.86 -9.75 -0.32
C THR A 187 5.19 -8.27 -0.55
N GLU A 188 5.17 -7.80 -1.80
CA GLU A 188 5.47 -6.41 -2.18
C GLU A 188 4.45 -5.44 -1.56
N ILE A 189 3.17 -5.82 -1.48
CA ILE A 189 2.12 -5.02 -0.80
C ILE A 189 2.42 -4.91 0.69
N LEU A 190 2.72 -6.04 1.37
CA LEU A 190 3.00 -6.02 2.80
C LEU A 190 4.28 -5.26 3.15
N GLU A 191 5.36 -5.42 2.36
CA GLU A 191 6.60 -4.65 2.52
C GLU A 191 6.32 -3.14 2.37
N THR A 192 5.49 -2.75 1.40
CA THR A 192 5.08 -1.36 1.24
C THR A 192 4.25 -0.86 2.42
N CYS A 193 3.35 -1.68 2.99
CA CYS A 193 2.65 -1.34 4.23
C CYS A 193 3.62 -1.04 5.38
N VAL A 194 4.66 -1.86 5.54
CA VAL A 194 5.69 -1.66 6.59
C VAL A 194 6.41 -0.32 6.40
N GLU A 195 6.83 0.01 5.18
CA GLU A 195 7.54 1.26 4.91
C GLU A 195 6.65 2.49 5.15
N LEU A 196 5.37 2.44 4.74
CA LEU A 196 4.39 3.49 5.03
C LEU A 196 4.14 3.66 6.54
N ALA A 197 4.03 2.54 7.27
CA ALA A 197 3.83 2.53 8.71
C ALA A 197 5.05 3.11 9.44
N LYS A 198 6.28 2.70 9.08
CA LYS A 198 7.54 3.24 9.63
C LYS A 198 7.68 4.73 9.39
N HIS A 199 7.38 5.21 8.18
CA HIS A 199 7.42 6.63 7.87
C HIS A 199 6.43 7.42 8.76
N SER A 200 5.21 6.91 8.92
CA SER A 200 4.19 7.53 9.76
C SER A 200 4.58 7.52 11.26
N LEU A 201 5.20 6.45 11.73
CA LEU A 201 5.74 6.33 13.08
C LEU A 201 6.88 7.31 13.34
N ALA A 202 7.80 7.48 12.38
CA ALA A 202 8.90 8.43 12.51
C ALA A 202 8.39 9.87 12.68
N GLN A 203 7.38 10.25 11.90
CA GLN A 203 6.70 11.55 12.04
C GLN A 203 6.01 11.68 13.41
N ALA A 204 5.28 10.65 13.84
CA ALA A 204 4.59 10.65 15.13
C ALA A 204 5.55 10.79 16.32
N LYS A 205 6.67 10.06 16.31
CA LYS A 205 7.69 10.12 17.37
C LYS A 205 8.37 11.48 17.43
N HIS A 206 8.66 12.09 16.28
CA HIS A 206 9.23 13.44 16.21
C HIS A 206 8.31 14.51 16.81
N VAL A 207 6.99 14.33 16.72
CA VAL A 207 6.00 15.28 17.29
C VAL A 207 5.84 15.10 18.80
N LEU A 208 6.15 13.92 19.35
CA LEU A 208 6.09 13.65 20.79
C LEU A 208 7.38 14.02 21.54
N SER A 209 8.53 14.01 20.86
CA SER A 209 9.84 14.43 21.40
C SER A 209 9.92 15.93 21.59
#